data_AF-A0A7K1C896-F1
#
_entry.id   AF-A0A7K1C896-F1
#
_cell.length_a   1.000
_cell.length_b   1.000
_cell.length_c   1.000
_cell.angle_alpha   90.00
_cell.angle_beta   90.00
_cell.angle_gamma   90.00
#
_symmetry.space_group_name_H-M   'P 1'
#
loop_
_entity.id
_entity.type
_entity.pdbx_description
1 polymer ?
#
loop_
_entity_poly.entity_id
_entity_poly.type
_entity_poly.pdbx_seq_one_letter_code
_entity_poly.pdbx_strand_id
1 'polypeptide(L)'
;PRAEVVPDVPRADIEIDVDMENSDVVYLWGTHATVRTGAPTPATMRAGYRPFHTLAGGFPDEAEAFVAFWNWMHAVIDECGRLGSTVRFYCYTDAENTRMHEIAARWPDFPGMPSHEAIDAFCTTDAWVDLKKNVDSLIWPTDSLGLKKVAPLAGFSWRDEDAGGDNSILWYEIVVTTTDESQRREMSEKLLRYNEDDVLATKVLREWLDDGLNGRGPVFRGVTELDEHYE
;
A
#
# COMPACT_ATOMS: atom_id res chain seq x y z
N PRO A 1 27.56 -19.76 4.09
CA PRO A 1 26.80 -18.75 4.84
C PRO A 1 26.05 -17.81 3.88
N ARG A 2 24.72 -17.92 3.80
CA ARG A 2 23.92 -16.81 3.25
C ARG A 2 24.25 -15.59 4.11
N ALA A 3 24.58 -14.46 3.47
CA ALA A 3 24.81 -13.23 4.20
C ALA A 3 23.58 -12.97 5.08
N GLU A 4 23.83 -12.74 6.37
CA GLU A 4 22.82 -12.39 7.34
C GLU A 4 22.23 -11.04 6.91
N VAL A 5 21.10 -11.07 6.20
CA VAL A 5 20.39 -9.86 5.84
C VAL A 5 19.66 -9.44 7.11
N VAL A 6 20.26 -8.53 7.87
CA VAL A 6 19.57 -7.87 8.98
C VAL A 6 18.37 -7.16 8.37
N PRO A 7 17.13 -7.52 8.75
CA PRO A 7 15.96 -6.84 8.24
C PRO A 7 15.99 -5.38 8.69
N ASP A 8 15.84 -4.46 7.75
CA ASP A 8 15.68 -3.04 8.02
C ASP A 8 14.45 -2.53 7.26
N VAL A 9 13.70 -1.61 7.88
CA VAL A 9 12.54 -0.98 7.25
C VAL A 9 12.99 0.40 6.77
N PRO A 10 13.28 0.58 5.46
CA PRO A 10 13.83 1.84 4.98
C PRO A 10 12.86 3.00 5.26
N ARG A 11 13.31 4.02 6.00
CA ARG A 11 12.47 5.17 6.41
C ARG A 11 12.74 6.40 5.56
N ALA A 12 11.74 7.24 5.32
CA ALA A 12 11.85 8.47 4.53
C ALA A 12 11.23 9.67 5.26
N ASP A 13 11.56 10.89 4.84
CA ASP A 13 10.96 12.11 5.40
C ASP A 13 9.45 12.15 5.14
N ILE A 14 9.06 11.70 3.95
CA ILE A 14 7.69 11.47 3.53
C ILE A 14 7.48 9.97 3.34
N GLU A 15 6.43 9.43 3.96
CA GLU A 15 6.11 8.01 3.93
C GLU A 15 4.67 7.82 3.47
N ILE A 16 4.46 7.08 2.40
CA ILE A 16 3.15 6.90 1.78
C ILE A 16 2.84 5.41 1.77
N ASP A 17 1.93 4.96 2.64
CA ASP A 17 1.46 3.58 2.64
C ASP A 17 0.40 3.41 1.56
N VAL A 18 0.48 2.36 0.75
CA VAL A 18 -0.31 2.12 -0.46
C VAL A 18 -1.00 0.77 -0.37
N ASP A 19 -2.26 0.72 -0.79
CA ASP A 19 -3.07 -0.48 -0.94
C ASP A 19 -4.02 -0.31 -2.13
N MET A 20 -4.58 -1.40 -2.65
CA MET A 20 -5.57 -1.36 -3.71
C MET A 20 -6.71 -2.35 -3.50
N GLU A 21 -7.86 -2.03 -4.06
CA GLU A 21 -9.00 -2.93 -4.15
C GLU A 21 -9.27 -3.31 -5.60
N ASN A 22 -9.47 -4.60 -5.84
CA ASN A 22 -9.66 -5.13 -7.17
C ASN A 22 -10.69 -6.27 -7.23
N SER A 23 -11.34 -6.38 -8.38
CA SER A 23 -12.06 -7.57 -8.85
C SER A 23 -11.44 -8.01 -10.19
N ASP A 24 -12.22 -7.98 -11.29
CA ASP A 24 -11.72 -8.04 -12.67
C ASP A 24 -10.93 -6.78 -13.06
N VAL A 25 -11.22 -5.67 -12.39
CA VAL A 25 -10.56 -4.36 -12.51
C VAL A 25 -10.07 -3.88 -11.15
N VAL A 26 -9.05 -3.03 -11.13
CA VAL A 26 -8.69 -2.23 -9.95
C VAL A 26 -9.60 -1.01 -9.90
N TYR A 27 -10.45 -0.95 -8.89
CA TYR A 27 -11.45 0.11 -8.76
C TYR A 27 -11.09 1.17 -7.71
N LEU A 28 -10.06 0.93 -6.90
CA LEU A 28 -9.58 1.87 -5.89
C LEU A 28 -8.09 1.65 -5.61
N TRP A 29 -7.31 2.71 -5.71
CA TRP A 29 -5.96 2.83 -5.14
C TRP A 29 -6.04 3.74 -3.92
N GLY A 30 -5.61 3.24 -2.77
CA GLY A 30 -5.53 3.94 -1.50
C GLY A 30 -4.13 4.41 -1.20
N THR A 31 -3.99 5.60 -0.61
CA THR A 31 -2.71 6.08 -0.11
C THR A 31 -2.89 6.75 1.24
N HIS A 32 -1.96 6.57 2.17
CA HIS A 32 -1.91 7.33 3.41
C HIS A 32 -0.55 7.98 3.61
N ALA A 33 -0.49 9.31 3.48
CA ALA A 33 0.75 10.07 3.61
C ALA A 33 1.04 10.47 5.06
N THR A 34 2.25 10.17 5.52
CA THR A 34 2.82 10.56 6.82
C THR A 34 4.04 11.45 6.57
N VAL A 35 4.08 12.60 7.23
CA VAL A 35 5.23 13.52 7.19
C VAL A 35 5.98 13.42 8.51
N ARG A 36 7.26 13.03 8.47
CA ARG A 36 8.09 13.02 9.67
C ARG A 36 8.44 14.45 10.10
N THR A 37 8.54 14.66 11.41
CA THR A 37 8.68 15.99 12.01
C THR A 37 9.81 16.81 11.38
N GLY A 38 9.47 18.01 10.90
CA GLY A 38 10.43 18.98 10.36
C GLY A 38 10.78 18.79 8.88
N ALA A 39 10.21 17.78 8.21
CA ALA A 39 10.43 17.55 6.79
C ALA A 39 9.77 18.62 5.90
N PRO A 40 10.50 19.20 4.94
CA PRO A 40 9.87 19.99 3.87
C PRO A 40 8.82 19.15 3.13
N THR A 41 7.57 19.62 3.13
CA THR A 41 6.44 18.87 2.58
C THR A 41 6.08 19.36 1.17
N PRO A 42 5.96 18.47 0.18
CA PRO A 42 5.44 18.79 -1.15
C PRO A 42 4.05 19.45 -1.11
N ALA A 43 3.84 20.51 -1.89
CA ALA A 43 2.53 21.15 -2.04
C ALA A 43 1.51 20.25 -2.76
N THR A 44 1.99 19.31 -3.59
CA THR A 44 1.22 18.29 -4.32
C THR A 44 0.54 17.23 -3.43
N MET A 45 0.86 17.24 -2.13
CA MET A 45 0.41 16.24 -1.18
C MET A 45 -0.13 16.90 0.09
N ARG A 46 -0.96 16.16 0.82
CA ARG A 46 -1.39 16.45 2.19
C ARG A 46 -1.21 15.17 2.99
N ALA A 47 -0.87 15.30 4.27
CA ALA A 47 -0.88 14.16 5.17
C ALA A 47 -2.30 13.60 5.31
N GLY A 48 -2.39 12.29 5.54
CA GLY A 48 -3.65 11.55 5.65
C GLY A 48 -3.98 10.74 4.41
N TYR A 49 -5.19 10.17 4.43
CA TYR A 49 -5.69 9.29 3.38
C TYR A 49 -6.09 10.04 2.11
N ARG A 50 -5.73 9.49 0.95
CA ARG A 50 -6.10 9.96 -0.38
C ARG A 50 -6.39 8.77 -1.29
N PRO A 51 -7.63 8.63 -1.77
CA PRO A 51 -8.00 7.58 -2.70
C PRO A 51 -7.97 8.06 -4.17
N PHE A 52 -7.78 7.11 -5.09
CA PHE A 52 -7.98 7.25 -6.54
C PHE A 52 -8.89 6.11 -7.00
N HIS A 53 -10.14 6.40 -7.37
CA HIS A 53 -11.15 5.35 -7.52
C HIS A 53 -12.17 5.60 -8.62
N THR A 54 -12.82 4.52 -9.03
CA THR A 54 -13.92 4.55 -10.01
C THR A 54 -15.31 4.51 -9.37
N LEU A 55 -15.39 4.55 -8.04
CA LEU A 55 -16.66 4.62 -7.32
C LEU A 55 -17.44 5.88 -7.72
N ALA A 56 -18.76 5.82 -7.56
CA ALA A 56 -19.69 6.85 -8.03
C ALA A 56 -19.24 8.28 -7.70
N GLY A 57 -18.98 9.07 -8.75
CA GLY A 57 -18.46 10.45 -8.63
C GLY A 57 -16.94 10.61 -8.70
N GLY A 58 -16.19 9.53 -8.96
CA GLY A 58 -14.74 9.53 -9.22
C GLY A 58 -14.37 9.41 -10.70
N PHE A 59 -13.31 8.65 -10.99
CA PHE A 59 -12.84 8.38 -12.34
C PHE A 59 -13.80 7.42 -13.07
N PRO A 60 -14.28 7.72 -14.27
CA PRO A 60 -15.19 6.83 -15.00
C PRO A 60 -14.57 5.47 -15.31
N ASP A 61 -13.25 5.38 -15.46
CA ASP A 61 -12.54 4.18 -15.91
C ASP A 61 -11.30 3.85 -15.03
N GLU A 62 -11.00 2.56 -14.90
CA GLU A 62 -9.83 2.02 -14.17
C GLU A 62 -8.51 2.66 -14.63
N ALA A 63 -8.34 2.85 -15.94
CA ALA A 63 -7.14 3.44 -16.53
C ALA A 63 -6.92 4.89 -16.05
N GLU A 64 -7.99 5.67 -15.91
CA GLU A 64 -7.90 7.06 -15.47
C GLU A 64 -7.51 7.13 -13.99
N ALA A 65 -8.09 6.27 -13.15
CA ALA A 65 -7.71 6.16 -11.75
C ALA A 65 -6.24 5.78 -11.58
N PHE A 66 -5.75 4.80 -12.35
CA PHE A 66 -4.36 4.38 -12.31
C PHE A 66 -3.41 5.46 -12.81
N VAL A 67 -3.69 6.10 -13.95
CA VAL A 67 -2.86 7.19 -14.49
C VAL A 67 -2.82 8.37 -13.53
N ALA A 68 -3.93 8.70 -12.86
CA ALA A 68 -3.96 9.75 -11.86
C ALA A 68 -3.10 9.42 -10.63
N PHE A 69 -3.19 8.18 -10.14
CA PHE A 69 -2.34 7.66 -9.05
C PHE A 69 -0.86 7.71 -9.43
N TRP A 70 -0.51 7.15 -10.59
CA TRP A 70 0.85 7.11 -11.12
C TRP A 70 1.47 8.51 -11.25
N ASN A 71 0.77 9.42 -11.93
CA ASN A 71 1.26 10.80 -12.12
C ASN A 71 1.41 11.54 -10.78
N TRP A 72 0.51 11.29 -9.84
CA TRP A 72 0.61 11.88 -8.51
C TRP A 72 1.85 11.38 -7.75
N MET A 73 2.16 10.08 -7.78
CA MET A 73 3.37 9.54 -7.15
C MET A 73 4.63 10.21 -7.71
N HIS A 74 4.74 10.31 -9.03
CA HIS A 74 5.89 10.94 -9.67
C HIS A 74 5.99 12.44 -9.37
N ALA A 75 4.87 13.16 -9.33
CA ALA A 75 4.86 14.57 -8.94
C ALA A 75 5.35 14.78 -7.50
N VAL A 76 4.99 13.89 -6.58
CA VAL A 76 5.48 13.90 -5.19
C VAL A 76 6.99 13.64 -5.14
N ILE A 77 7.48 12.64 -5.89
CA ILE A 77 8.92 12.31 -5.96
C ILE A 77 9.73 13.51 -6.48
N ASP A 78 9.30 14.10 -7.58
CA ASP A 78 9.98 15.25 -8.20
C ASP A 78 9.99 16.46 -7.26
N GLU A 79 8.90 16.70 -6.53
CA GLU A 79 8.82 17.80 -5.58
C GLU A 79 9.67 17.56 -4.32
N CYS A 80 9.67 16.35 -3.78
CA CYS A 80 10.58 15.94 -2.71
C CYS A 80 12.04 16.17 -3.12
N GLY A 81 12.44 15.74 -4.32
CA GLY A 81 13.79 15.95 -4.85
C GLY A 81 14.17 17.42 -4.95
N ARG A 82 13.24 18.30 -5.36
CA ARG A 82 13.45 19.76 -5.39
C ARG A 82 13.56 20.39 -4.00
N LEU A 83 12.85 19.85 -3.01
CA LEU A 83 12.85 20.33 -1.63
C LEU A 83 14.00 19.75 -0.79
N GLY A 84 14.69 18.71 -1.29
CA GLY A 84 15.71 17.98 -0.54
C GLY A 84 15.15 17.00 0.48
N SER A 85 13.87 16.64 0.38
CA SER A 85 13.22 15.61 1.22
C SER A 85 13.28 14.26 0.52
N THR A 86 13.35 13.19 1.31
CA THR A 86 13.20 11.81 0.82
C THR A 86 11.73 11.37 0.84
N VAL A 87 11.34 10.51 -0.09
CA VAL A 87 10.00 9.89 -0.11
C VAL A 87 10.08 8.41 -0.39
N ARG A 88 9.21 7.64 0.27
CA ARG A 88 8.98 6.22 0.01
C ARG A 88 7.50 5.89 0.01
N PHE A 89 7.14 4.96 -0.87
CA PHE A 89 5.84 4.32 -1.00
C PHE A 89 5.97 2.88 -0.50
N TYR A 90 5.06 2.45 0.36
CA TYR A 90 5.10 1.13 0.97
C TYR A 90 3.83 0.37 0.59
N CYS A 91 4.00 -0.69 -0.18
CA CYS A 91 2.95 -1.68 -0.41
C CYS A 91 3.18 -2.88 0.52
N TYR A 92 2.11 -3.58 0.89
CA TYR A 92 2.28 -4.78 1.68
C TYR A 92 2.90 -5.91 0.85
N THR A 93 2.51 -6.09 -0.43
CA THR A 93 3.02 -7.17 -1.29
C THR A 93 3.42 -6.66 -2.68
N ASP A 94 3.81 -7.55 -3.58
CA ASP A 94 4.03 -7.24 -5.01
C ASP A 94 2.76 -7.33 -5.87
N ALA A 95 1.59 -7.57 -5.25
CA ALA A 95 0.31 -7.61 -5.95
C ALA A 95 0.05 -6.32 -6.73
N GLU A 96 0.37 -5.17 -6.15
CA GLU A 96 0.24 -3.85 -6.76
C GLU A 96 1.03 -3.77 -8.07
N ASN A 97 2.27 -4.28 -8.09
CA ASN A 97 3.11 -4.31 -9.29
C ASN A 97 2.45 -5.12 -10.40
N THR A 98 1.92 -6.29 -10.06
CA THR A 98 1.20 -7.16 -10.99
C THR A 98 0.01 -6.42 -11.60
N ARG A 99 -0.80 -5.75 -10.78
CA ARG A 99 -1.97 -5.02 -11.26
C ARG A 99 -1.61 -3.79 -12.09
N MET A 100 -0.55 -3.06 -11.77
CA MET A 100 -0.06 -1.96 -12.61
C MET A 100 0.22 -2.43 -14.05
N HIS A 101 0.87 -3.59 -14.21
CA HIS A 101 1.13 -4.17 -15.53
C HIS A 101 -0.15 -4.65 -16.24
N GLU A 102 -1.07 -5.27 -15.52
CA GLU A 102 -2.34 -5.73 -16.10
C GLU A 102 -3.18 -4.55 -16.64
N ILE A 103 -3.23 -3.44 -15.91
CA ILE A 103 -3.92 -2.22 -16.35
C ILE A 103 -3.24 -1.67 -17.61
N ALA A 104 -1.91 -1.54 -17.61
CA ALA A 104 -1.15 -1.04 -18.77
C ALA A 104 -1.33 -1.94 -20.02
N ALA A 105 -1.41 -3.26 -19.85
CA ALA A 105 -1.67 -4.19 -20.94
C ALA A 105 -3.10 -4.11 -21.47
N ARG A 106 -4.08 -3.84 -20.60
CA ARG A 106 -5.50 -3.70 -20.96
C ARG A 106 -5.79 -2.36 -21.65
N TRP A 107 -5.03 -1.32 -21.32
CA TRP A 107 -5.24 0.06 -21.75
C TRP A 107 -3.98 0.71 -22.37
N PRO A 108 -3.34 0.09 -23.37
CA PRO A 108 -2.01 0.50 -23.85
C PRO A 108 -1.98 1.89 -24.50
N ASP A 109 -3.10 2.32 -25.10
CA ASP A 109 -3.23 3.60 -25.80
C ASP A 109 -3.88 4.70 -24.93
N PHE A 110 -4.14 4.43 -23.65
CA PHE A 110 -4.76 5.43 -22.78
C PHE A 110 -3.77 6.59 -22.49
N PRO A 111 -4.17 7.87 -22.66
CA PRO A 111 -3.26 8.99 -22.46
C PRO A 111 -2.63 9.01 -21.07
N GLY A 112 -1.30 9.01 -21.02
CA GLY A 112 -0.54 9.03 -19.76
C GLY A 112 -0.32 7.66 -19.12
N MET A 113 -0.76 6.57 -19.74
CA MET A 113 -0.45 5.20 -19.28
C MET A 113 1.06 4.96 -19.28
N PRO A 114 1.67 4.52 -18.17
CA PRO A 114 3.08 4.13 -18.16
C PRO A 114 3.31 2.88 -19.01
N SER A 115 4.50 2.78 -19.61
CA SER A 115 4.94 1.53 -20.24
C SER A 115 5.28 0.48 -19.17
N HIS A 116 5.29 -0.80 -19.56
CA HIS A 116 5.77 -1.88 -18.68
C HIS A 116 7.20 -1.62 -18.20
N GLU A 117 8.09 -1.13 -19.07
CA GLU A 117 9.47 -0.76 -18.70
C GLU A 117 9.52 0.36 -17.64
N ALA A 118 8.61 1.35 -17.73
CA ALA A 118 8.53 2.41 -16.72
C ALA A 118 8.04 1.88 -15.37
N ILE A 119 7.10 0.94 -15.36
CA ILE A 119 6.63 0.25 -14.15
C ILE A 119 7.77 -0.56 -13.52
N ASP A 120 8.46 -1.39 -14.31
CA ASP A 120 9.60 -2.19 -13.85
C ASP A 120 10.72 -1.31 -13.27
N ALA A 121 11.06 -0.22 -13.98
CA ALA A 121 12.06 0.73 -13.53
C ALA A 121 11.67 1.40 -12.21
N PHE A 122 10.39 1.76 -12.03
CA PHE A 122 9.91 2.36 -10.78
C PHE A 122 9.92 1.38 -9.60
N CYS A 123 9.40 0.17 -9.79
CA CYS A 123 9.30 -0.86 -8.76
C CYS A 123 10.67 -1.38 -8.27
N THR A 124 11.75 -1.06 -8.99
CA THR A 124 13.13 -1.39 -8.58
C THR A 124 13.87 -0.24 -7.89
N THR A 125 13.25 0.94 -7.78
CA THR A 125 13.83 2.08 -7.05
C THR A 125 13.69 1.94 -5.53
N ASP A 126 14.54 2.62 -4.78
CA ASP A 126 14.45 2.73 -3.32
C ASP A 126 13.17 3.44 -2.82
N ALA A 127 12.44 4.10 -3.74
CA ALA A 127 11.19 4.78 -3.44
C ALA A 127 10.00 3.82 -3.33
N TRP A 128 10.08 2.60 -3.87
CA TRP A 128 9.01 1.60 -3.81
C TRP A 128 9.42 0.43 -2.93
N VAL A 129 8.75 0.27 -1.78
CA VAL A 129 9.12 -0.69 -0.74
C VAL A 129 8.02 -1.75 -0.57
N ASP A 130 8.40 -3.01 -0.75
CA ASP A 130 7.58 -4.18 -0.45
C ASP A 130 7.83 -4.61 1.01
N LEU A 131 6.88 -4.31 1.89
CA LEU A 131 7.02 -4.55 3.33
C LEU A 131 6.94 -6.04 3.68
N LYS A 132 6.30 -6.88 2.86
CA LYS A 132 6.20 -8.31 3.13
C LYS A 132 7.56 -9.00 3.02
N LYS A 133 8.51 -8.48 2.25
CA LYS A 133 9.90 -8.98 2.28
C LYS A 133 10.54 -8.87 3.67
N ASN A 134 10.26 -7.79 4.40
CA ASN A 134 10.69 -7.66 5.80
C ASN A 134 9.97 -8.66 6.69
N VAL A 135 8.66 -8.80 6.53
CA VAL A 135 7.85 -9.76 7.30
C VAL A 135 8.36 -11.19 7.09
N ASP A 136 8.59 -11.61 5.85
CA ASP A 136 9.02 -12.98 5.50
C ASP A 136 10.41 -13.33 6.06
N SER A 137 11.23 -12.33 6.38
CA SER A 137 12.55 -12.53 6.97
C SER A 137 12.55 -12.78 8.49
N LEU A 138 11.40 -12.60 9.14
CA LEU A 138 11.23 -12.66 10.60
C LEU A 138 10.37 -13.87 11.03
N ILE A 139 10.48 -14.24 12.31
CA ILE A 139 9.69 -15.31 12.93
C ILE A 139 8.42 -14.73 13.56
N TRP A 140 7.27 -15.38 13.30
CA TRP A 140 5.95 -14.89 13.71
C TRP A 140 5.11 -15.93 14.46
N PRO A 141 4.35 -15.53 15.49
CA PRO A 141 3.44 -16.41 16.22
C PRO A 141 2.07 -16.54 15.53
N THR A 142 2.06 -16.81 14.22
CA THR A 142 0.84 -16.87 13.40
C THR A 142 0.96 -17.95 12.32
N ASP A 143 -0.19 -18.47 11.88
CA ASP A 143 -0.32 -19.49 10.84
C ASP A 143 -0.16 -18.94 9.41
N SER A 144 -0.23 -17.62 9.23
CA SER A 144 -0.01 -16.95 7.95
C SER A 144 0.69 -15.60 8.11
N LEU A 145 1.37 -15.18 7.05
CA LEU A 145 2.04 -13.88 6.94
C LEU A 145 1.27 -12.92 6.02
N GLY A 146 -0.06 -12.98 6.04
CA GLY A 146 -0.91 -11.97 5.42
C GLY A 146 -1.16 -10.79 6.36
N LEU A 147 -1.44 -9.60 5.81
CA LEU A 147 -1.56 -8.34 6.57
C LEU A 147 -2.54 -8.46 7.75
N LYS A 148 -3.70 -9.09 7.51
CA LYS A 148 -4.74 -9.32 8.54
C LYS A 148 -4.33 -10.26 9.67
N LYS A 149 -3.26 -11.03 9.50
CA LYS A 149 -2.70 -11.87 10.58
C LYS A 149 -1.58 -11.16 11.33
N VAL A 150 -0.77 -10.35 10.65
CA VAL A 150 0.40 -9.71 11.27
C VAL A 150 0.10 -8.34 11.87
N ALA A 151 -0.76 -7.51 11.27
CA ALA A 151 -1.08 -6.19 11.79
C ALA A 151 -1.75 -6.20 13.18
N PRO A 152 -2.61 -7.18 13.53
CA PRO A 152 -3.11 -7.30 14.90
C PRO A 152 -2.02 -7.55 15.95
N LEU A 153 -0.90 -8.16 15.58
CA LEU A 153 0.25 -8.32 16.49
C LEU A 153 0.93 -6.98 16.78
N ALA A 154 0.85 -6.04 15.83
CA ALA A 154 1.26 -4.64 16.00
C ALA A 154 0.18 -3.79 16.71
N GLY A 155 -0.93 -4.40 17.16
CA GLY A 155 -2.03 -3.72 17.85
C GLY A 155 -3.03 -3.02 16.94
N PHE A 156 -3.02 -3.28 15.63
CA PHE A 156 -4.00 -2.72 14.71
C PHE A 156 -5.33 -3.50 14.74
N SER A 157 -6.44 -2.80 14.58
CA SER A 157 -7.78 -3.38 14.41
C SER A 157 -8.54 -2.62 13.35
N TRP A 158 -9.15 -3.33 12.41
CA TRP A 158 -10.05 -2.77 11.41
C TRP A 158 -11.32 -2.22 12.08
N ARG A 159 -11.90 -1.17 11.49
CA ARG A 159 -13.12 -0.52 12.00
C ARG A 159 -14.36 -1.40 11.84
N ASP A 160 -14.41 -2.19 10.78
CA ASP A 160 -15.53 -3.07 10.44
C ASP A 160 -15.19 -4.54 10.76
N GLU A 161 -16.11 -5.27 11.41
CA GLU A 161 -15.95 -6.70 11.71
C GLU A 161 -15.93 -7.58 10.45
N ASP A 162 -16.58 -7.10 9.38
CA ASP A 162 -16.67 -7.78 8.08
C ASP A 162 -15.53 -7.37 7.11
N ALA A 163 -14.42 -6.83 7.61
CA ALA A 163 -13.29 -6.40 6.80
C ALA A 163 -12.66 -7.59 6.05
N GLY A 164 -12.96 -7.75 4.76
CA GLY A 164 -12.61 -8.89 3.91
C GLY A 164 -12.52 -8.50 2.44
N GLY A 165 -11.52 -8.99 1.69
CA GLY A 165 -11.42 -8.74 0.24
C GLY A 165 -12.62 -9.30 -0.53
N ASP A 166 -13.13 -10.46 -0.12
CA ASP A 166 -14.36 -11.02 -0.70
C ASP A 166 -15.57 -10.09 -0.49
N ASN A 167 -15.64 -9.43 0.67
CA ASN A 167 -16.71 -8.47 0.96
C ASN A 167 -16.52 -7.16 0.18
N SER A 168 -15.29 -6.70 -0.04
CA SER A 168 -15.04 -5.50 -0.85
C SER A 168 -15.49 -5.70 -2.29
N ILE A 169 -15.29 -6.89 -2.87
CA ILE A 169 -15.83 -7.24 -4.20
C ILE A 169 -17.36 -7.15 -4.22
N LEU A 170 -18.05 -7.72 -3.22
CA LEU A 170 -19.52 -7.67 -3.13
C LEU A 170 -20.04 -6.23 -2.98
N TRP A 171 -19.38 -5.39 -2.17
CA TRP A 171 -19.76 -3.98 -2.03
C TRP A 171 -19.55 -3.22 -3.34
N TYR A 172 -18.46 -3.51 -4.06
CA TYR A 172 -18.20 -2.91 -5.37
C TYR A 172 -19.25 -3.31 -6.41
N GLU A 173 -19.62 -4.59 -6.47
CA GLU A 173 -20.70 -5.06 -7.34
C GLU A 173 -22.01 -4.30 -7.05
N ILE A 174 -22.34 -4.07 -5.78
CA ILE A 174 -23.52 -3.27 -5.40
C ILE A 174 -23.36 -1.82 -5.89
N VAL A 175 -22.21 -1.17 -5.70
CA VAL A 175 -21.95 0.21 -6.15
C VAL A 175 -22.22 0.38 -7.64
N VAL A 176 -21.76 -0.57 -8.48
CA VAL A 176 -21.88 -0.45 -9.94
C VAL A 176 -23.22 -0.91 -10.49
N THR A 177 -23.97 -1.76 -9.77
CA THR A 177 -25.26 -2.31 -10.25
C THR A 177 -26.50 -1.61 -9.69
N THR A 178 -26.43 -1.02 -8.49
CA THR A 178 -27.62 -0.46 -7.83
C THR A 178 -28.10 0.82 -8.51
N THR A 179 -29.42 1.01 -8.55
CA THR A 179 -30.07 2.27 -8.95
C THR A 179 -30.43 3.17 -7.76
N ASP A 180 -30.21 2.70 -6.52
CA ASP A 180 -30.42 3.47 -5.30
C ASP A 180 -29.16 4.25 -4.93
N GLU A 181 -29.22 5.58 -5.10
CA GLU A 181 -28.12 6.49 -4.78
C GLU A 181 -27.71 6.48 -3.29
N SER A 182 -28.64 6.18 -2.38
CA SER A 182 -28.33 6.05 -0.96
C SER A 182 -27.49 4.80 -0.70
N GLN A 183 -27.90 3.66 -1.27
CA GLN A 183 -27.16 2.41 -1.15
C GLN A 183 -25.79 2.49 -1.82
N ARG A 184 -25.73 3.11 -2.99
CA ARG A 184 -24.47 3.37 -3.72
C ARG A 184 -23.49 4.17 -2.89
N ARG A 185 -23.96 5.25 -2.24
CA ARG A 185 -23.13 6.07 -1.33
C ARG A 185 -22.64 5.26 -0.14
N GLU A 186 -23.53 4.53 0.52
CA GLU A 186 -23.19 3.71 1.69
C GLU A 186 -22.09 2.69 1.38
N MET A 187 -22.22 1.93 0.28
CA MET A 187 -21.22 0.93 -0.12
C MET A 187 -19.91 1.60 -0.57
N SER A 188 -19.98 2.74 -1.25
CA SER A 188 -18.78 3.50 -1.64
C SER A 188 -18.00 3.98 -0.41
N GLU A 189 -18.69 4.52 0.60
CA GLU A 189 -18.06 4.92 1.86
C GLU A 189 -17.48 3.72 2.62
N LYS A 190 -18.15 2.56 2.57
CA LYS A 190 -17.65 1.33 3.18
C LYS A 190 -16.36 0.85 2.52
N LEU A 191 -16.29 0.85 1.19
CA LEU A 191 -15.07 0.54 0.43
C LEU A 191 -13.92 1.49 0.77
N LEU A 192 -14.20 2.81 0.81
CA LEU A 192 -13.18 3.80 1.14
C LEU A 192 -12.63 3.63 2.55
N ARG A 193 -13.48 3.31 3.54
CA ARG A 193 -13.05 3.02 4.91
C ARG A 193 -12.24 1.72 4.99
N TYR A 194 -12.67 0.68 4.30
CA TYR A 194 -11.98 -0.61 4.30
C TYR A 194 -10.56 -0.48 3.74
N ASN A 195 -10.41 0.16 2.59
CA ASN A 195 -9.11 0.42 1.99
C ASN A 195 -8.26 1.41 2.81
N GLU A 196 -8.88 2.42 3.45
CA GLU A 196 -8.19 3.28 4.41
C GLU A 196 -7.65 2.49 5.62
N ASP A 197 -8.36 1.46 6.08
CA ASP A 197 -7.87 0.58 7.14
C ASP A 197 -6.68 -0.28 6.66
N ASP A 198 -6.69 -0.79 5.44
CA ASP A 198 -5.58 -1.60 4.91
C ASP A 198 -4.29 -0.77 4.72
N VAL A 199 -4.37 0.49 4.26
CA VAL A 199 -3.21 1.40 4.25
C VAL A 199 -2.74 1.75 5.67
N LEU A 200 -3.65 1.95 6.62
CA LEU A 200 -3.30 2.24 8.02
C LEU A 200 -2.71 1.02 8.73
N ALA A 201 -3.18 -0.19 8.41
CA ALA A 201 -2.61 -1.44 8.91
C ALA A 201 -1.15 -1.59 8.44
N THR A 202 -0.90 -1.31 7.16
CA THR A 202 0.45 -1.31 6.59
C THR A 202 1.34 -0.28 7.29
N LYS A 203 0.83 0.95 7.49
CA LYS A 203 1.52 2.00 8.25
C LYS A 203 1.90 1.56 9.66
N VAL A 204 0.94 1.04 10.43
CA VAL A 204 1.16 0.63 11.83
C VAL A 204 2.16 -0.52 11.90
N LEU A 205 2.04 -1.49 10.99
CA LEU A 205 2.99 -2.60 10.89
C LEU A 205 4.40 -2.10 10.58
N ARG A 206 4.54 -1.19 9.61
CA ARG A 206 5.81 -0.58 9.20
C ARG A 206 6.50 0.13 10.37
N GLU A 207 5.77 0.96 11.11
CA GLU A 207 6.30 1.67 12.28
C GLU A 207 6.70 0.71 13.39
N TRP A 208 5.88 -0.31 13.65
CA TRP A 208 6.15 -1.31 14.68
C TRP A 208 7.35 -2.20 14.34
N LEU A 209 7.52 -2.57 13.07
CA LEU A 209 8.71 -3.29 12.58
C LEU A 209 9.97 -2.43 12.77
N ASP A 210 9.96 -1.17 12.33
CA ASP A 210 11.09 -0.25 12.52
C ASP A 210 11.45 -0.08 14.00
N ASP A 211 10.46 0.08 14.88
CA ASP A 211 10.71 0.20 16.31
C ASP A 211 11.32 -1.08 16.91
N GLY A 212 10.80 -2.26 16.58
CA GLY A 212 11.36 -3.52 17.09
C GLY A 212 12.77 -3.81 16.58
N LEU A 213 13.02 -3.60 15.29
CA LEU A 213 14.34 -3.79 14.66
C LEU A 213 15.39 -2.81 15.20
N ASN A 214 14.97 -1.66 15.72
CA ASN A 214 15.84 -0.67 16.35
C ASN A 214 15.78 -0.69 17.90
N GLY A 215 15.26 -1.75 18.51
CA GLY A 215 15.28 -1.96 19.97
C GLY A 215 14.36 -1.02 20.77
N ARG A 216 13.40 -0.35 20.11
CA ARG A 216 12.36 0.49 20.72
C ARG A 216 11.04 -0.24 20.92
N GLY A 217 10.94 -1.49 20.45
CA GLY A 217 9.73 -2.30 20.46
C GLY A 217 9.97 -3.77 20.82
N PRO A 218 9.16 -4.70 20.29
CA PRO A 218 9.34 -6.12 20.54
C PRO A 218 10.64 -6.64 19.90
N VAL A 219 11.15 -7.75 20.45
CA VAL A 219 12.33 -8.41 19.90
C VAL A 219 11.90 -9.31 18.75
N PHE A 220 12.35 -8.97 17.54
CA PHE A 220 12.23 -9.85 16.38
C PHE A 220 13.41 -10.81 16.27
N ARG A 221 13.15 -11.99 15.73
CA ARG A 221 14.15 -13.02 15.43
C ARG A 221 14.13 -13.31 13.94
N GLY A 222 15.29 -13.36 13.32
CA GLY A 222 15.42 -13.71 11.91
C GLY A 222 15.16 -15.20 11.69
N VAL A 223 14.59 -15.57 10.55
CA VAL A 223 14.39 -16.99 10.20
C VAL A 223 15.74 -17.73 10.11
N THR A 224 16.82 -17.03 9.75
CA THR A 224 18.18 -17.59 9.67
C THR A 224 18.77 -17.96 11.05
N GLU A 225 18.28 -17.39 12.16
CA GLU A 225 18.71 -17.77 13.52
C GLU A 225 18.29 -19.21 13.88
N LEU A 226 17.27 -19.77 13.20
CA LEU A 226 16.85 -21.15 13.42
C LEU A 226 17.77 -22.16 12.72
N ASP A 227 18.38 -21.79 11.59
CA ASP A 227 19.25 -22.69 10.83
C ASP A 227 20.52 -23.06 11.62
N GLU A 228 21.00 -22.16 12.48
CA GLU A 228 22.19 -22.37 13.32
C GLU A 228 21.96 -23.35 14.49
N HIS A 229 20.70 -23.66 14.82
CA HIS A 229 20.34 -24.55 15.93
C HIS A 229 20.11 -26.01 15.52
N TYR A 230 20.11 -26.32 14.22
CA TYR A 230 19.86 -27.65 13.68
C TYR A 230 21.04 -28.29 12.91
N GLU A 231 22.24 -27.69 12.97
CA GLU A 231 23.51 -28.34 12.59
C GLU A 231 24.20 -29.00 13.78
#